data_AF-A0A158Q983-F1
#
_entry.id   AF-A0A158Q983-F1
#
_cell.length_a   1.000
_cell.length_b   1.000
_cell.length_c   1.000
_cell.angle_alpha   90.00
_cell.angle_beta   90.00
_cell.angle_gamma   90.00
#
_symmetry.space_group_name_H-M   'P 1'
#
loop_
_entity.id
_entity.type
_entity.pdbx_description
1 polymer ?
#
loop_
_entity_poly.entity_id
_entity_poly.type
_entity_poly.pdbx_seq_one_letter_code
_entity_poly.pdbx_strand_id
1 'polypeptide(L)'
;MGTNLELTDTDEGVRESRVDEKLGDPLVSFVCCVCGISFKCHYGRVSVSGMTYSYRYREEVYYLMDPFRNRTKVDERRVTSDEKTTRREGKTNNGLSILDFVVVGSLCTICGQPVCVDEVCGVFYAKTYCSNCINKHEVHFPKELVQKLQSARTARQKREAEKVGPLVMADEDKNR
;
A
#
# COMPACT_ATOMS: atom_id res chain seq x y z
N MET A 1 2.32 39.33 18.27
CA MET A 1 2.74 39.86 16.96
C MET A 1 3.23 38.66 16.16
N GLY A 2 2.47 38.28 15.13
CA GLY A 2 2.79 37.13 14.30
C GLY A 2 3.78 37.47 13.19
N THR A 3 3.90 36.53 12.25
CA THR A 3 4.70 36.53 11.00
C THR A 3 6.16 36.07 11.20
N ASN A 4 6.75 35.17 10.42
CA ASN A 4 6.33 34.29 9.33
C ASN A 4 7.40 33.18 9.27
N LEU A 5 7.01 31.90 9.14
CA LEU A 5 7.93 30.84 8.73
C LEU A 5 7.66 30.61 7.25
N GLU A 6 8.48 31.25 6.40
CA GLU A 6 8.44 31.05 4.95
C GLU A 6 8.88 29.62 4.63
N LEU A 7 7.91 28.80 4.22
CA LEU A 7 8.15 27.54 3.52
C LEU A 7 8.50 27.90 2.08
N THR A 8 9.78 27.94 1.75
CA THR A 8 10.23 27.97 0.36
C THR A 8 10.17 26.55 -0.19
N ASP A 9 9.14 26.27 -0.99
CA ASP A 9 9.11 25.12 -1.90
C ASP A 9 10.21 25.31 -2.95
N THR A 10 11.37 24.71 -2.72
CA THR A 10 12.36 24.50 -3.77
C THR A 10 11.95 23.25 -4.54
N ASP A 11 11.30 23.48 -5.68
CA ASP A 11 11.07 22.54 -6.77
C ASP A 11 12.43 22.12 -7.38
N GLU A 12 13.15 21.24 -6.67
CA GLU A 12 14.34 20.58 -7.19
C GLU A 12 13.89 19.45 -8.12
N GLY A 13 14.04 19.72 -9.42
CA GLY A 13 13.65 18.86 -10.52
C GLY A 13 14.17 17.43 -10.40
N VAL A 14 13.30 16.53 -9.95
CA VAL A 14 13.51 15.09 -10.04
C VAL A 14 13.35 14.69 -11.50
N ARG A 15 14.47 14.33 -12.14
CA ARG A 15 14.53 13.72 -13.48
C ARG A 15 13.43 12.67 -13.63
N GLU A 16 12.46 12.97 -14.49
CA GLU A 16 11.37 12.08 -14.86
C GLU A 16 11.92 10.94 -15.72
N SER A 17 12.40 9.88 -15.08
CA SER A 17 12.69 8.62 -15.76
C SER A 17 11.37 7.94 -16.09
N ARG A 18 11.04 7.93 -17.39
CA ARG A 18 9.95 7.16 -17.99
C ARG A 18 10.04 5.72 -17.50
N VAL A 19 8.97 5.22 -16.90
CA VAL A 19 8.85 3.81 -16.48
C VAL A 19 8.48 2.97 -17.70
N ASP A 20 9.36 2.98 -18.70
CA ASP A 20 9.33 2.04 -19.81
C ASP A 20 10.39 0.96 -19.47
N GLU A 21 9.96 -0.30 -19.39
CA GLU A 21 10.80 -1.51 -19.33
C GLU A 21 11.79 -1.71 -18.16
N LYS A 22 11.30 -1.84 -16.92
CA LYS A 22 12.09 -2.52 -15.87
C LYS A 22 11.34 -3.67 -15.18
N LEU A 23 11.20 -4.76 -15.91
CA LEU A 23 10.93 -6.09 -15.37
C LEU A 23 12.19 -6.73 -14.71
N GLY A 24 13.22 -5.93 -14.42
CA GLY A 24 14.55 -6.40 -13.98
C GLY A 24 15.12 -5.71 -12.75
N ASP A 25 14.35 -4.87 -12.05
CA ASP A 25 14.84 -4.29 -10.79
C ASP A 25 14.87 -5.37 -9.70
N PRO A 26 15.98 -5.47 -8.94
CA PRO A 26 16.13 -6.50 -7.92
C PRO A 26 15.04 -6.38 -6.85
N LEU A 27 14.50 -7.52 -6.43
CA LEU A 27 13.57 -7.56 -5.31
C LEU A 27 14.27 -7.05 -4.05
N VAL A 28 13.65 -6.09 -3.39
CA VAL A 28 14.08 -5.55 -2.10
C VAL A 28 13.38 -6.28 -0.95
N SER A 29 14.01 -6.29 0.22
CA SER A 29 13.38 -6.78 1.44
C SER A 29 12.53 -5.69 2.06
N PHE A 30 11.25 -6.00 2.26
CA PHE A 30 10.32 -5.20 3.03
C PHE A 30 10.09 -5.87 4.38
N VAL A 31 10.10 -5.09 5.46
CA VAL A 31 9.68 -5.53 6.80
C VAL A 31 8.88 -4.39 7.45
N CYS A 32 7.61 -4.64 7.76
CA CYS A 32 6.77 -3.64 8.41
C CYS A 32 7.30 -3.32 9.82
N CYS A 33 7.52 -2.04 10.12
CA CYS A 33 8.04 -1.56 11.40
C CYS A 33 7.04 -1.68 12.57
N VAL A 34 5.81 -2.11 12.32
CA VAL A 34 4.77 -2.27 13.35
C VAL A 34 4.47 -3.74 13.62
N CYS A 35 4.10 -4.51 12.60
CA CYS A 35 3.72 -5.92 12.77
C CYS A 35 4.81 -6.92 12.37
N GLY A 36 5.92 -6.48 11.80
CA GLY A 36 7.03 -7.34 11.40
C GLY A 36 6.78 -8.18 10.14
N ILE A 37 5.63 -8.05 9.47
CA ILE A 37 5.38 -8.80 8.23
C ILE A 37 6.45 -8.47 7.18
N SER A 38 6.99 -9.49 6.53
CA SER A 38 8.11 -9.34 5.62
C SER A 38 7.81 -9.94 4.25
N PHE A 39 8.27 -9.26 3.19
CA PHE A 39 8.13 -9.70 1.81
C PHE A 39 9.43 -9.42 1.03
N LYS A 40 9.63 -10.14 -0.08
CA LYS A 40 10.54 -9.72 -1.16
C LYS A 40 9.68 -9.10 -2.26
N CYS A 41 9.87 -7.81 -2.56
CA CYS A 41 9.00 -7.06 -3.45
C CYS A 41 9.77 -5.99 -4.22
N HIS A 42 9.09 -5.27 -5.12
CA HIS A 42 9.66 -4.10 -5.78
C HIS A 42 9.38 -2.85 -4.93
N TYR A 43 10.21 -1.83 -5.08
CA TYR A 43 10.03 -0.54 -4.44
C TYR A 43 10.24 0.59 -5.46
N GLY A 44 9.31 1.53 -5.51
CA GLY A 44 9.46 2.71 -6.34
C GLY A 44 8.14 3.41 -6.67
N ARG A 45 8.24 4.41 -7.53
CA ARG A 45 7.08 5.19 -8.00
C ARG A 45 6.36 4.43 -9.11
N VAL A 46 5.20 3.87 -8.78
CA VAL A 46 4.35 3.17 -9.75
C VAL A 46 3.46 4.17 -10.48
N SER A 47 3.63 4.22 -11.81
CA SER A 47 2.78 5.00 -12.71
C SER A 47 2.46 4.20 -13.97
N VAL A 48 1.21 4.24 -14.40
CA VAL A 48 0.76 3.69 -15.67
C VAL A 48 0.15 4.80 -16.51
N SER A 49 0.51 4.83 -17.78
CA SER A 49 -0.06 5.77 -18.75
C SER A 49 -0.63 4.97 -19.91
N GLY A 50 -1.92 5.14 -20.15
CA GLY A 50 -2.60 4.73 -21.37
C GLY A 50 -2.74 5.90 -22.34
N MET A 51 -3.42 5.67 -23.45
CA MET A 51 -3.61 6.68 -24.50
C MET A 51 -4.50 7.85 -24.05
N THR A 52 -5.43 7.62 -23.12
CA THR A 52 -6.42 8.60 -22.64
C THR A 52 -6.43 8.79 -21.13
N TYR A 53 -5.65 8.01 -20.38
CA TYR A 53 -5.62 8.06 -18.92
C TYR A 53 -4.20 7.89 -18.40
N SER A 54 -3.88 8.54 -17.29
CA SER A 54 -2.67 8.23 -16.52
C SER A 54 -3.05 8.06 -15.05
N TYR A 55 -2.50 7.03 -14.42
CA TYR A 55 -2.63 6.80 -12.99
C TYR A 55 -1.25 6.73 -12.36
N ARG A 56 -1.07 7.39 -11.23
CA ARG A 56 0.20 7.46 -10.50
C ARG A 56 -0.08 7.40 -9.01
N TYR A 57 0.60 6.50 -8.30
CA TYR A 57 0.62 6.57 -6.84
C TYR A 57 1.36 7.83 -6.40
N ARG A 58 0.83 8.51 -5.39
CA ARG A 58 1.39 9.77 -4.89
C ARG A 58 2.76 9.60 -4.25
N GLU A 59 3.03 8.41 -3.73
CA GLU A 59 4.26 8.08 -3.02
C GLU A 59 4.96 6.89 -3.68
N GLU A 60 6.23 6.72 -3.36
CA GLU A 60 6.95 5.48 -3.66
C GLU A 60 6.42 4.37 -2.75
N VAL A 61 6.06 3.26 -3.38
CA VAL A 61 5.38 2.15 -2.70
C VAL A 61 6.19 0.88 -2.84
N TYR A 62 6.03 0.00 -1.86
CA TYR A 62 6.40 -1.40 -1.98
C TYR A 62 5.27 -2.14 -2.66
N TYR A 63 5.56 -2.84 -3.74
CA TYR A 63 4.54 -3.52 -4.53
C TYR A 63 4.99 -4.86 -5.08
N LEU A 64 4.02 -5.72 -5.32
CA LEU A 64 4.16 -6.97 -6.04
C LEU A 64 3.42 -6.86 -7.37
N MET A 65 3.87 -7.59 -8.37
CA MET A 65 3.03 -7.83 -9.54
C MET A 65 1.89 -8.74 -9.12
N ASP A 66 0.65 -8.42 -9.48
CA ASP A 66 -0.50 -9.25 -9.15
C ASP A 66 -0.33 -10.64 -9.83
N PRO A 67 -0.17 -11.73 -9.05
CA PRO A 67 0.04 -13.06 -9.59
C PRO A 67 -1.26 -13.68 -10.14
N PHE A 68 -2.42 -13.10 -9.82
CA PHE A 68 -3.73 -13.55 -10.28
C PHE A 68 -4.18 -12.82 -11.55
N ARG A 69 -3.42 -11.83 -12.02
CA ARG A 69 -3.64 -11.20 -13.32
C ARG A 69 -3.24 -12.16 -14.42
N ASN A 70 -4.23 -12.59 -15.20
CA ASN A 70 -3.96 -13.29 -16.45
C ASN A 70 -3.42 -12.28 -17.48
N ARG A 71 -2.09 -12.20 -17.57
CA ARG A 71 -1.37 -11.30 -18.49
C ARG A 71 -1.32 -11.81 -19.93
N THR A 72 -1.79 -13.04 -20.20
CA THR A 72 -1.67 -13.67 -21.52
C THR A 72 -2.94 -13.57 -22.36
N LYS A 73 -4.08 -13.18 -21.77
CA LYS A 73 -5.34 -12.98 -22.50
C LYS A 73 -5.81 -11.54 -22.35
N VAL A 74 -6.09 -10.89 -23.48
CA VAL A 74 -6.90 -9.67 -23.49
C VAL A 74 -8.20 -10.00 -22.75
N ASP A 75 -8.50 -9.24 -21.70
CA ASP A 75 -9.68 -9.46 -20.86
C ASP A 75 -10.95 -9.18 -21.69
N GLU A 76 -11.52 -10.22 -22.31
CA GLU A 76 -12.69 -10.11 -23.21
C GLU A 76 -13.91 -9.48 -22.50
N ARG A 77 -13.99 -9.59 -21.16
CA ARG A 77 -15.04 -8.94 -20.36
C ARG A 77 -14.92 -7.43 -20.28
N ARG A 78 -13.80 -6.85 -20.73
CA ARG A 78 -13.57 -5.40 -20.79
C ARG A 78 -13.97 -4.77 -22.13
N VAL A 79 -14.33 -5.58 -23.12
CA VAL A 79 -14.89 -5.10 -24.37
C VAL A 79 -16.38 -4.92 -24.14
N THR A 80 -16.78 -3.76 -23.62
CA THR A 80 -18.15 -3.30 -23.84
C THR A 80 -18.32 -3.20 -25.35
N SER A 81 -19.22 -4.03 -25.85
CA SER A 81 -19.72 -4.07 -27.22
C SER A 81 -19.95 -2.65 -27.75
N ASP A 82 -19.10 -2.21 -28.68
CA ASP A 82 -19.57 -1.39 -29.79
C ASP A 82 -18.92 -1.90 -31.08
N GLU A 83 -19.78 -2.62 -31.78
CA GLU A 83 -19.51 -3.41 -32.97
C GLU A 83 -19.53 -2.50 -34.20
N LYS A 84 -18.39 -1.87 -34.51
CA LYS A 84 -17.97 -1.51 -35.89
C LYS A 84 -16.70 -0.70 -35.84
N THR A 85 -15.61 -1.22 -36.41
CA THR A 85 -14.77 -0.53 -37.41
C THR A 85 -13.62 -1.46 -37.83
N THR A 86 -13.72 -1.94 -39.07
CA THR A 86 -12.66 -2.36 -40.01
C THR A 86 -11.34 -2.91 -39.47
N ARG A 87 -11.04 -4.15 -39.90
CA ARG A 87 -9.71 -4.79 -39.93
C ARG A 87 -8.58 -3.79 -40.17
N ARG A 88 -7.83 -3.48 -39.12
CA ARG A 88 -6.42 -3.08 -39.16
C ARG A 88 -5.70 -4.00 -38.19
N GLU A 89 -4.56 -4.55 -38.61
CA GLU A 89 -3.68 -5.39 -37.79
C GLU A 89 -3.47 -4.73 -36.41
N GLY A 90 -4.21 -5.23 -35.42
CA GLY A 90 -4.51 -4.51 -34.19
C GLY A 90 -3.40 -4.67 -33.19
N LYS A 91 -2.58 -3.63 -33.05
CA LYS A 91 -1.64 -3.38 -31.96
C LYS A 91 -2.27 -3.85 -30.64
N THR A 92 -1.76 -4.92 -30.05
CA THR A 92 -2.24 -5.40 -28.76
C THR A 92 -2.05 -4.26 -27.76
N ASN A 93 -3.11 -3.84 -27.09
CA ASN A 93 -3.02 -2.87 -25.99
C ASN A 93 -2.35 -3.57 -24.79
N ASN A 94 -1.07 -3.91 -24.92
CA ASN A 94 -0.24 -4.63 -23.96
C ASN A 94 0.33 -3.70 -22.88
N GLY A 95 -0.34 -2.57 -22.63
CA GLY A 95 0.06 -1.61 -21.62
C GLY A 95 -0.33 -2.12 -20.23
N LEU A 96 0.59 -1.99 -19.27
CA LEU A 96 0.31 -2.30 -17.87
C LEU A 96 -0.81 -1.40 -17.35
N SER A 97 -1.75 -1.99 -16.61
CA SER A 97 -2.78 -1.31 -15.85
C SER A 97 -2.34 -1.13 -14.40
N ILE A 98 -2.92 -0.16 -13.70
CA ILE A 98 -2.65 0.02 -12.27
C ILE A 98 -3.01 -1.23 -11.46
N LEU A 99 -3.98 -1.99 -11.96
CA LEU A 99 -4.45 -3.21 -11.34
C LEU A 99 -3.49 -4.40 -11.51
N ASP A 100 -2.39 -4.22 -12.25
CA ASP A 100 -1.32 -5.21 -12.35
C ASP A 100 -0.37 -5.19 -11.16
N PHE A 101 -0.57 -4.25 -10.22
CA PHE A 101 0.25 -4.04 -9.05
C PHE A 101 -0.56 -4.24 -7.76
N VAL A 102 -0.01 -4.98 -6.81
CA VAL A 102 -0.52 -5.14 -5.45
C VAL A 102 0.38 -4.37 -4.51
N VAL A 103 -0.13 -3.28 -3.93
CA VAL A 103 0.62 -2.48 -2.96
C VAL A 103 0.66 -3.19 -1.61
N VAL A 104 1.87 -3.40 -1.12
CA VAL A 104 2.16 -4.05 0.17
C VAL A 104 2.32 -3.02 1.29
N GLY A 105 2.91 -1.87 0.98
CA GLY A 105 3.20 -0.83 1.94
C GLY A 105 3.92 0.37 1.32
N SER A 106 4.37 1.28 2.18
CA SER A 106 5.15 2.46 1.81
C SER A 106 6.07 2.86 2.98
N LEU A 107 6.84 3.94 2.82
CA LEU A 107 7.63 4.50 3.91
C LEU A 107 6.78 5.44 4.78
N CYS A 108 6.96 5.36 6.10
CA CYS A 108 6.41 6.37 6.99
C CYS A 108 7.13 7.71 6.78
N THR A 109 6.38 8.78 6.58
CA THR A 109 6.95 10.13 6.36
C THR A 109 7.72 10.68 7.57
N ILE A 110 7.38 10.25 8.79
CA ILE A 110 8.02 10.77 10.01
C ILE A 110 9.33 10.01 10.31
N CYS A 111 9.31 8.68 10.29
CA CYS A 111 10.49 7.87 10.68
C CYS A 111 11.24 7.23 9.51
N GLY A 112 10.73 7.35 8.28
CA GLY A 112 11.32 6.74 7.09
C GLY A 112 11.29 5.20 7.08
N GLN A 113 10.62 4.55 8.04
CA GLN A 113 10.59 3.09 8.12
C GLN A 113 9.46 2.49 7.27
N PRO A 114 9.64 1.28 6.70
CA PRO A 114 8.60 0.62 5.92
C PRO A 114 7.40 0.25 6.80
N VAL A 115 6.19 0.51 6.31
CA VAL A 115 4.94 0.18 6.99
C VAL A 115 3.96 -0.42 5.99
N CYS A 116 3.27 -1.50 6.38
CA CYS A 116 2.31 -2.16 5.50
C CYS A 116 0.99 -1.38 5.43
N VAL A 117 0.17 -1.73 4.44
CA VAL A 117 -1.16 -1.12 4.20
C VAL A 117 -2.23 -1.48 5.24
N ASP A 118 -1.91 -2.35 6.20
CA ASP A 118 -2.82 -2.74 7.26
C ASP A 118 -3.19 -1.52 8.13
N GLU A 119 -4.50 -1.32 8.36
CA GLU A 119 -5.06 -0.15 9.03
C GLU A 119 -4.60 0.04 10.48
N VAL A 120 -4.11 -1.01 11.17
CA VAL A 120 -3.52 -0.87 12.51
C VAL A 120 -2.02 -0.54 12.46
N CYS A 121 -1.39 -0.75 11.31
CA CYS A 121 0.05 -0.53 11.10
C CYS A 121 0.33 0.85 10.50
N GLY A 122 -0.39 1.24 9.45
CA GLY A 122 -0.16 2.47 8.72
C GLY A 122 -1.45 3.09 8.18
N VAL A 123 -1.46 4.41 8.07
CA VAL A 123 -2.60 5.15 7.53
C VAL A 123 -2.12 6.12 6.47
N PHE A 124 -2.82 6.16 5.34
CA PHE A 124 -2.64 7.18 4.31
C PHE A 124 -3.64 8.32 4.52
N TYR A 125 -3.15 9.55 4.56
CA TYR A 125 -3.98 10.77 4.53
C TYR A 125 -3.57 11.66 3.35
N ALA A 126 -2.58 12.53 3.56
CA ALA A 126 -1.85 13.19 2.48
C ALA A 126 -0.58 12.40 2.08
N LYS A 127 -0.04 11.68 3.06
CA LYS A 127 1.15 10.84 3.02
C LYS A 127 0.94 9.63 3.94
N THR A 128 1.81 8.62 3.86
CA THR A 128 1.74 7.48 4.79
C THR A 128 2.45 7.75 6.11
N TYR A 129 1.79 7.38 7.21
CA TYR A 129 2.32 7.44 8.57
C TYR A 129 2.13 6.11 9.28
N CYS A 130 3.18 5.61 9.94
CA CYS A 130 3.04 4.42 10.79
C CYS A 130 2.32 4.77 12.08
N SER A 131 1.63 3.78 12.64
CA SER A 131 0.78 3.97 13.80
C SER A 131 1.58 4.40 15.04
N ASN A 132 2.85 3.99 15.16
CA ASN A 132 3.76 4.45 16.21
C ASN A 132 3.99 5.98 16.13
N CYS A 133 4.25 6.51 14.93
CA CYS A 133 4.45 7.94 14.74
C CYS A 133 3.16 8.73 14.93
N ILE A 134 2.01 8.18 14.52
CA ILE A 134 0.71 8.82 14.77
C ILE A 134 0.47 8.98 16.27
N ASN A 135 0.69 7.94 17.09
CA ASN A 135 0.48 8.07 18.55
C ASN A 135 1.49 9.03 19.19
N LYS A 136 2.74 9.02 18.73
CA LYS A 136 3.78 9.91 19.28
C LYS A 136 3.50 11.38 18.98
N HIS A 137 2.86 11.67 17.84
CA HIS A 137 2.57 13.02 17.37
C HIS A 137 1.06 13.27 17.25
N GLU A 138 0.25 12.65 18.10
CA GLU A 138 -1.22 12.62 18.02
C GLU A 138 -1.84 14.01 17.84
N VAL A 139 -1.29 15.00 18.54
CA VAL A 139 -1.75 16.40 18.54
C VAL A 139 -1.68 17.08 17.17
N HIS A 140 -0.87 16.56 16.24
CA HIS A 140 -0.73 17.08 14.88
C HIS A 140 -1.63 16.38 13.86
N PHE A 141 -2.34 15.32 14.26
CA PHE A 141 -3.25 14.58 13.40
C PHE A 141 -4.71 14.91 13.69
N PRO A 142 -5.59 14.87 12.67
CA PRO A 142 -7.03 14.99 12.90
C PRO A 142 -7.52 13.93 13.88
N LYS A 143 -8.31 14.35 14.89
CA LYS A 143 -8.81 13.45 15.95
C LYS A 143 -9.54 12.23 15.40
N GLU A 144 -10.30 12.40 14.31
CA GLU A 144 -11.02 11.32 13.64
C GLU A 144 -10.07 10.22 13.12
N LEU A 145 -8.90 10.60 12.61
CA LEU A 145 -7.88 9.67 12.10
C LEU A 145 -7.34 8.81 13.24
N VAL A 146 -7.00 9.46 14.35
CA VAL A 146 -6.44 8.83 15.55
C VAL A 146 -7.47 7.87 16.16
N GLN A 147 -8.73 8.31 16.29
CA GLN A 147 -9.81 7.50 16.85
C GLN A 147 -10.08 6.25 16.00
N LYS A 148 -10.07 6.36 14.67
CA LYS A 148 -10.20 5.20 13.78
C LYS A 148 -9.07 4.20 13.99
N LEU A 149 -7.82 4.66 14.07
CA LEU A 149 -6.66 3.81 14.33
C LEU A 149 -6.77 3.07 15.68
N GLN A 150 -7.17 3.78 16.74
CA GLN A 150 -7.39 3.19 18.06
C GLN A 150 -8.51 2.15 18.03
N SER A 151 -9.63 2.46 17.37
CA SER A 151 -10.78 1.55 17.25
C SER A 151 -10.41 0.26 16.49
N ALA A 152 -9.66 0.39 15.39
CA ALA A 152 -9.17 -0.76 14.64
C ALA A 152 -8.25 -1.67 15.48
N ARG A 153 -7.38 -1.06 16.30
CA ARG A 153 -6.52 -1.81 17.24
C ARG A 153 -7.32 -2.57 18.28
N THR A 154 -8.30 -1.93 18.92
CA THR A 154 -9.18 -2.60 19.90
C THR A 154 -9.98 -3.72 19.26
N ALA A 155 -10.52 -3.51 18.05
CA ALA A 155 -11.26 -4.53 17.31
C ALA A 155 -10.38 -5.75 16.98
N ARG A 156 -9.11 -5.51 16.57
CA ARG A 156 -8.14 -6.58 16.32
C ARG A 156 -7.81 -7.36 17.59
N GLN A 157 -7.53 -6.68 18.71
CA GLN A 157 -7.26 -7.32 19.99
C GLN A 157 -8.43 -8.18 20.47
N LYS A 158 -9.67 -7.71 20.31
CA LYS A 158 -10.87 -8.50 20.65
C LYS A 158 -10.95 -9.79 19.82
N ARG A 159 -10.69 -9.70 18.51
CA ARG A 159 -10.68 -10.86 17.60
C ARG A 159 -9.53 -11.84 17.90
N GLU A 160 -8.39 -11.33 18.34
CA GLU A 160 -7.24 -12.16 18.73
C GLU A 160 -7.48 -12.85 20.09
N ALA A 161 -8.06 -12.15 21.07
CA ALA A 161 -8.42 -12.73 22.37
C ALA A 161 -9.48 -13.83 22.26
N GLU A 162 -10.46 -13.69 21.36
CA GLU A 162 -11.48 -14.72 21.12
C GLU A 162 -10.90 -16.02 20.51
N LYS A 163 -9.76 -15.94 19.82
CA LYS A 163 -9.05 -17.12 19.28
C LYS A 163 -8.30 -17.91 20.35
N VAL A 164 -7.93 -17.27 21.47
CA VAL A 164 -7.34 -17.92 22.62
C VAL A 164 -8.48 -18.31 23.56
N GLY A 165 -9.21 -19.38 23.20
CA GLY A 165 -10.20 -19.98 24.09
C GLY A 165 -9.57 -20.39 25.44
N PRO A 166 -10.37 -20.62 26.50
CA PRO A 166 -9.83 -20.89 27.83
C PRO A 166 -8.91 -22.11 27.80
N LEU A 167 -7.67 -21.95 28.27
CA LEU A 167 -6.82 -23.08 28.64
C LEU A 167 -7.51 -23.81 29.78
N VAL A 168 -8.19 -24.91 29.47
CA VAL A 168 -8.69 -25.86 30.47
C VAL A 168 -7.48 -26.39 31.25
N MET A 169 -7.39 -25.98 32.51
CA MET A 169 -6.48 -26.59 33.49
C MET A 169 -7.00 -28.00 33.74
N ALA A 170 -6.24 -29.02 33.33
CA ALA A 170 -6.43 -30.36 33.82
C ALA A 170 -5.88 -30.40 35.25
N ASP A 171 -6.78 -30.42 36.24
CA ASP A 171 -6.41 -30.77 37.61
C ASP A 171 -6.08 -32.27 37.64
N GLU A 172 -4.79 -32.59 37.62
CA GLU A 172 -4.28 -33.84 38.19
C GLU A 172 -4.37 -33.79 39.72
N ASP A 173 -4.45 -34.98 40.32
CA ASP A 173 -4.41 -35.28 41.75
C ASP A 173 -5.69 -35.12 42.58
N LYS A 174 -6.46 -36.22 42.63
CA LYS A 174 -6.78 -36.82 43.94
C LYS A 174 -6.87 -38.35 43.88
N ASN A 175 -5.72 -38.99 44.06
CA ASN A 175 -5.65 -40.32 44.64
C ASN A 175 -5.89 -40.22 46.15
N ARG A 176 -7.10 -40.56 46.63
CA ARG A 176 -7.35 -41.17 47.96
C ARG A 176 -8.78 -41.65 48.11
#